data_AF-B8KZJ9-F1
#
_entry.id   AF-B8KZJ9-F1
#
_cell.length_a   1.000
_cell.length_b   1.000
_cell.length_c   1.000
_cell.angle_alpha   90.00
_cell.angle_beta   90.00
_cell.angle_gamma   90.00
#
_symmetry.space_group_name_H-M   'P 1'
#
loop_
_entity.id
_entity.type
_entity.pdbx_description
1 polymer ?
#
loop_
_entity_poly.entity_id
_entity_poly.type
_entity_poly.pdbx_seq_one_letter_code
_entity_poly.pdbx_strand_id
1 'polypeptide(L)'
;MSARPSRAWFGNALVLLLLALVGWALLRLHLGEAWWQGAPPIRQSQIALIATALYALACTALWWRGRPRDDAPSGDTAPILLVWASQTGFARELAERSAEALRGAGVPVRVRGLHEVDAALLTASQRALFIASTTGEGDPPDHALPFLRGVMTTPPPMQHLHYGVLALGDRSYGHFCGFGHQLDQWLRQHGAHPLFDAIEVDNADPAALRHWQQLLGQLGGGANELPDWSPAEYQPWTLLQREHLNPGSPGGPVYWLRLQPPAGAAVQWQAGDIAEIGPQHARHSARAWLDAQGFAADTVLEDGQTLLARVERSHLPSLVPTGDLSALLATLQPLPHREYSIASVMADGAVELLLRRQLRANGTPGIGSGWLCDHAAIGEPVQLRLRRNDNFHGVAADVPLLLIGNGTGIAGLRAHLHQRARSGARHTWLLFGERTAAHDFHFREELRAMQADGTLARLDTVFSRDGGTLRYVQDRLLAEAAALRQWIDDGATILVCGSLQGMAPAVDAVIEQVLGVAGKEALLLAGRYRRDVY
;
A
#
# COMPACT_ATOMS: atom_id res chain seq x y z
N MET A 1 29.81 -7.91 -16.22
CA MET A 1 31.20 -7.44 -16.05
C MET A 1 31.30 -6.60 -14.77
N SER A 2 32.44 -6.67 -14.09
CA SER A 2 32.65 -6.37 -12.66
C SER A 2 32.18 -4.99 -12.19
N ALA A 3 31.23 -4.96 -11.25
CA ALA A 3 30.95 -3.79 -10.43
C ALA A 3 32.22 -3.41 -9.66
N ARG A 4 32.75 -2.21 -9.92
CA ARG A 4 33.85 -1.66 -9.12
C ARG A 4 33.34 -1.53 -7.67
N PRO A 5 34.04 -2.08 -6.67
CA PRO A 5 33.63 -1.95 -5.28
C PRO A 5 33.54 -0.48 -4.90
N SER A 6 32.45 -0.11 -4.21
CA SER A 6 32.18 1.27 -3.78
C SER A 6 33.30 1.79 -2.88
N ARG A 7 33.52 3.11 -2.83
CA ARG A 7 34.52 3.73 -1.94
C ARG A 7 34.32 3.35 -0.47
N ALA A 8 33.08 3.10 -0.06
CA ALA A 8 32.74 2.61 1.27
C ALA A 8 33.27 1.19 1.53
N TRP A 9 33.27 0.31 0.53
CA TRP A 9 33.84 -1.03 0.66
C TRP A 9 35.35 -1.00 0.91
N PHE A 10 36.08 -0.14 0.18
CA PHE A 10 37.50 0.07 0.43
C PHE A 10 37.78 0.70 1.80
N GLY A 11 36.95 1.66 2.23
CA GLY A 11 37.06 2.27 3.56
C GLY A 11 36.88 1.23 4.68
N ASN A 12 35.84 0.41 4.59
CA ASN A 12 35.55 -0.63 5.58
C ASN A 12 36.63 -1.72 5.59
N ALA A 13 37.12 -2.13 4.40
CA ALA A 13 38.22 -3.10 4.30
C ALA A 13 39.50 -2.56 4.94
N LEU A 14 39.82 -1.28 4.74
CA LEU A 14 40.99 -0.63 5.34
C LEU A 14 40.86 -0.55 6.87
N VAL A 15 39.69 -0.16 7.39
CA VAL A 15 39.44 -0.10 8.84
C VAL A 15 39.55 -1.48 9.49
N LEU A 16 38.97 -2.52 8.87
CA LEU A 16 39.09 -3.89 9.38
C LEU A 16 40.54 -4.38 9.40
N LEU A 17 41.31 -4.06 8.36
CA LEU A 17 42.72 -4.43 8.28
C LEU A 17 43.55 -3.69 9.34
N LEU A 18 43.22 -2.43 9.61
CA LEU A 18 43.88 -1.62 10.64
C LEU A 18 43.54 -2.11 12.05
N LEU A 19 42.28 -2.47 12.31
CA LEU A 19 41.85 -3.10 13.57
C LEU A 19 42.52 -4.47 13.78
N ALA A 20 42.66 -5.27 12.73
CA ALA A 20 43.37 -6.55 12.81
C ALA A 20 44.86 -6.36 13.13
N LEU A 21 45.52 -5.36 12.52
CA LEU A 21 46.90 -5.00 12.82
C LEU A 21 47.07 -4.50 14.26
N VAL A 22 46.16 -3.64 14.74
CA VAL A 22 46.15 -3.16 16.13
C VAL A 22 45.93 -4.32 17.10
N GLY A 23 44.96 -5.19 16.82
CA GLY A 23 44.70 -6.40 17.63
C GLY A 23 45.93 -7.32 17.69
N TRP A 24 46.61 -7.52 16.57
CA TRP A 24 47.84 -8.31 16.51
C TRP A 24 49.01 -7.67 17.27
N ALA A 25 49.18 -6.34 17.17
CA ALA A 25 50.21 -5.60 17.89
C ALA A 25 49.97 -5.62 19.41
N LEU A 26 48.71 -5.42 19.85
CA LEU A 26 48.32 -5.51 21.26
C LEU A 26 48.51 -6.94 21.80
N LEU A 27 48.21 -7.96 20.99
CA LEU A 27 48.45 -9.35 21.34
C LEU A 27 49.95 -9.62 21.59
N ARG A 28 50.84 -9.07 20.76
CA ARG A 28 52.30 -9.20 20.96
C ARG A 28 52.80 -8.59 22.26
N LEU A 29 52.18 -7.51 22.73
CA LEU A 29 52.55 -6.88 24.01
C LEU A 29 52.22 -7.78 25.22
N HIS A 30 51.30 -8.73 25.08
CA HIS A 30 50.83 -9.60 26.17
C HIS A 30 51.43 -11.03 26.13
N LEU A 31 52.18 -11.39 25.07
CA LEU A 31 52.74 -12.74 24.89
C LEU A 31 54.00 -13.03 25.74
N GLY A 32 54.44 -12.10 26.60
CA GLY A 32 55.64 -12.24 27.46
C GLY A 32 55.40 -12.07 28.97
N GLU A 33 54.16 -11.79 29.39
CA GLU A 33 53.82 -11.52 30.79
C GLU A 33 53.27 -12.78 31.48
N ALA A 34 53.92 -13.26 32.55
CA ALA A 34 53.59 -14.53 33.20
C ALA A 34 52.18 -14.61 33.82
N TRP A 35 51.52 -13.47 34.03
CA TRP A 35 50.15 -13.40 34.56
C TRP A 35 49.06 -13.50 33.47
N TRP A 36 49.43 -13.40 32.19
CA TRP A 36 48.50 -13.55 31.06
C TRP A 36 48.55 -14.97 30.49
N GLN A 37 47.83 -15.90 31.12
CA GLN A 37 47.62 -17.26 30.59
C GLN A 37 46.59 -17.31 29.43
N GLY A 38 46.27 -16.15 28.83
CA GLY A 38 45.12 -15.95 27.95
C GLY A 38 45.41 -16.07 26.45
N ALA A 39 46.54 -16.66 26.02
CA ALA A 39 46.65 -17.06 24.62
C ALA A 39 45.75 -18.29 24.42
N PRO A 40 44.65 -18.20 23.66
CA PRO A 40 43.79 -19.35 23.44
C PRO A 40 44.64 -20.50 22.88
N PRO A 41 44.59 -21.72 23.46
CA PRO A 41 45.31 -22.87 22.92
C PRO A 41 45.02 -22.99 21.43
N ILE A 42 45.99 -23.45 20.62
CA ILE A 42 45.91 -23.54 19.16
C ILE A 42 44.58 -24.16 18.65
N ARG A 43 43.96 -25.05 19.44
CA ARG A 43 42.62 -25.58 19.15
C ARG A 43 41.51 -24.53 19.13
N GLN A 44 41.49 -23.58 20.07
CA GLN A 44 40.48 -22.53 20.14
C GLN A 44 40.60 -21.54 18.98
N SER A 45 41.82 -21.22 18.54
CA SER A 45 42.03 -20.38 17.34
C SER A 45 41.64 -21.12 16.06
N GLN A 46 41.89 -22.44 15.97
CA GLN A 46 41.39 -23.27 14.88
C GLN A 46 39.86 -23.34 14.84
N ILE A 47 39.21 -23.52 15.99
CA ILE A 47 37.73 -23.52 16.09
C ILE A 47 37.14 -22.16 15.68
N ALA A 48 37.74 -21.06 16.14
CA ALA A 48 37.30 -19.72 15.76
C ALA A 48 37.44 -19.49 14.25
N LEU A 49 38.57 -19.90 13.65
CA LEU A 49 38.79 -19.77 12.21
C LEU A 49 37.76 -20.58 11.40
N ILE A 50 37.47 -21.82 11.83
CA ILE A 50 36.47 -22.69 11.20
C ILE A 50 35.07 -22.06 11.35
N ALA A 51 34.71 -21.56 12.52
CA ALA A 51 33.42 -20.92 12.76
C ALA A 51 33.23 -19.65 11.90
N THR A 52 34.27 -18.81 11.79
CA THR A 52 34.25 -17.64 10.91
C THR A 52 34.15 -18.03 9.44
N ALA A 53 34.87 -19.07 9.01
CA ALA A 53 34.79 -19.57 7.63
C ALA A 53 33.39 -20.13 7.32
N LEU A 54 32.79 -20.89 8.23
CA LEU A 54 31.42 -21.42 8.09
C LEU A 54 30.39 -20.29 8.08
N TYR A 55 30.54 -19.27 8.94
CA TYR A 55 29.67 -18.11 8.95
C TYR A 55 29.78 -17.31 7.64
N ALA A 56 31.00 -17.05 7.15
CA ALA A 56 31.23 -16.40 5.86
C ALA A 56 30.64 -17.23 4.71
N LEU A 57 30.74 -18.56 4.76
CA LEU A 57 30.15 -19.45 3.76
C LEU A 57 28.61 -19.44 3.82
N ALA A 58 28.03 -19.39 5.01
CA ALA A 58 26.58 -19.24 5.19
C ALA A 58 26.08 -17.87 4.71
N CYS A 59 26.78 -16.78 5.04
CA CYS A 59 26.47 -15.44 4.56
C CYS A 59 26.58 -15.33 3.04
N THR A 60 27.62 -15.91 2.43
CA THR A 60 27.77 -15.93 0.98
C THR A 60 26.72 -16.81 0.31
N ALA A 61 26.35 -17.97 0.89
CA ALA A 61 25.27 -18.81 0.38
C ALA A 61 23.89 -18.13 0.49
N LEU A 62 23.61 -17.42 1.58
CA LEU A 62 22.38 -16.63 1.75
C LEU A 62 22.33 -15.44 0.78
N TRP A 63 23.45 -14.72 0.64
CA TRP A 63 23.59 -13.65 -0.36
C TRP A 63 23.43 -14.16 -1.80
N TRP A 64 23.96 -15.34 -2.10
CA TRP A 64 23.86 -15.94 -3.44
C TRP A 64 22.46 -16.50 -3.73
N ARG A 65 21.75 -17.00 -2.71
CA ARG A 65 20.34 -17.41 -2.80
C ARG A 65 19.36 -16.24 -2.85
N GLY A 66 19.70 -15.11 -2.21
CA GLY A 66 18.93 -13.87 -2.21
C GLY A 66 19.21 -12.95 -3.40
N ARG A 67 20.19 -13.28 -4.26
CA ARG A 67 20.39 -12.58 -5.53
C ARG A 67 19.17 -12.81 -6.42
N PRO A 68 18.56 -11.77 -7.00
CA PRO A 68 17.46 -11.93 -7.95
C PRO A 68 17.92 -12.86 -9.07
N ARG A 69 17.33 -14.06 -9.14
CA ARG A 69 17.61 -15.04 -10.21
C ARG A 69 17.14 -14.55 -11.58
N ASP A 70 16.35 -13.49 -11.62
CA ASP A 70 15.84 -12.80 -12.83
C ASP A 70 16.93 -12.16 -13.71
N ASP A 71 18.18 -12.09 -13.23
CA ASP A 71 19.29 -11.47 -13.97
C ASP A 71 20.15 -12.45 -14.75
N ALA A 72 19.95 -13.76 -14.60
CA ALA A 72 20.65 -14.75 -15.40
C ALA A 72 19.98 -14.87 -16.78
N PRO A 73 20.68 -14.62 -17.90
CA PRO A 73 20.14 -14.90 -19.23
C PRO A 73 19.93 -16.41 -19.38
N SER A 74 18.68 -16.86 -19.23
CA SER A 74 18.24 -18.20 -19.61
C SER A 74 17.78 -18.16 -21.06
N GLY A 75 18.74 -18.30 -21.99
CA GLY A 75 18.50 -18.37 -23.43
C GLY A 75 19.11 -17.21 -24.23
N ASP A 76 19.04 -17.33 -25.57
CA ASP A 76 19.51 -16.32 -26.54
C ASP A 76 18.62 -15.06 -26.60
N THR A 77 17.43 -15.11 -26.00
CA THR A 77 16.43 -14.02 -26.04
C THR A 77 16.55 -13.09 -24.83
N ALA A 78 16.68 -11.79 -25.10
CA ALA A 78 16.72 -10.77 -24.03
C ALA A 78 15.38 -10.72 -23.26
N PRO A 79 15.42 -10.67 -21.91
CA PRO A 79 14.21 -10.63 -21.09
C PRO A 79 13.40 -9.35 -21.33
N ILE A 80 12.07 -9.45 -21.29
CA ILE A 80 11.20 -8.28 -21.19
C ILE A 80 11.36 -7.69 -19.79
N LEU A 81 11.63 -6.40 -19.70
CA LEU A 81 11.61 -5.66 -18.45
C LEU A 81 10.16 -5.35 -18.08
N LEU A 82 9.63 -5.95 -17.03
CA LEU A 82 8.29 -5.65 -16.52
C LEU A 82 8.38 -4.77 -15.28
N VAL A 83 7.88 -3.55 -15.38
CA VAL A 83 8.00 -2.51 -14.36
C VAL A 83 6.64 -2.23 -13.75
N TRP A 84 6.57 -2.17 -12.43
CA TRP A 84 5.35 -1.76 -11.73
C TRP A 84 5.57 -0.49 -10.91
N ALA A 85 4.54 0.33 -10.83
CA ALA A 85 4.41 1.40 -9.86
C ALA A 85 3.04 1.27 -9.18
N SER A 86 3.04 0.84 -7.91
CA SER A 86 1.84 0.68 -7.10
C SER A 86 1.90 1.39 -5.75
N GLN A 87 0.86 2.14 -5.38
CA GLN A 87 0.71 2.63 -4.01
C GLN A 87 0.09 1.57 -3.09
N THR A 88 -0.90 0.85 -3.62
CA THR A 88 -1.76 -0.03 -2.84
C THR A 88 -1.60 -1.52 -3.16
N GLY A 89 -0.62 -1.89 -4.00
CA GLY A 89 -0.27 -3.27 -4.34
C GLY A 89 -0.89 -3.81 -5.63
N PHE A 90 -2.02 -3.28 -6.10
CA PHE A 90 -2.74 -3.82 -7.27
C PHE A 90 -1.90 -3.85 -8.56
N ALA A 91 -1.14 -2.78 -8.86
CA ALA A 91 -0.27 -2.73 -10.04
C ALA A 91 0.88 -3.75 -9.97
N ARG A 92 1.37 -4.02 -8.76
CA ARG A 92 2.40 -5.03 -8.50
C ARG A 92 1.84 -6.43 -8.73
N GLU A 93 0.65 -6.72 -8.21
CA GLU A 93 -0.02 -8.00 -8.42
C GLU A 93 -0.27 -8.26 -9.92
N LEU A 94 -0.76 -7.26 -10.64
CA LEU A 94 -0.91 -7.35 -12.10
C LEU A 94 0.42 -7.60 -12.81
N ALA A 95 1.53 -7.00 -12.34
CA ALA A 95 2.85 -7.26 -12.90
C ALA A 95 3.33 -8.69 -12.59
N GLU A 96 3.12 -9.19 -11.38
CA GLU A 96 3.46 -10.57 -11.02
C GLU A 96 2.67 -11.58 -11.89
N ARG A 97 1.36 -11.36 -12.06
CA ARG A 97 0.50 -12.16 -12.95
C ARG A 97 0.92 -12.05 -14.43
N SER A 98 1.26 -10.85 -14.89
CA SER A 98 1.75 -10.61 -16.26
C SER A 98 3.10 -11.30 -16.49
N ALA A 99 3.99 -11.32 -15.50
CA ALA A 99 5.26 -12.04 -15.57
C ALA A 99 5.05 -13.55 -15.61
N GLU A 100 4.14 -14.09 -14.79
CA GLU A 100 3.79 -15.50 -14.80
C GLU A 100 3.21 -15.92 -16.15
N ALA A 101 2.30 -15.12 -16.72
CA ALA A 101 1.75 -15.33 -18.05
C ALA A 101 2.83 -15.41 -19.14
N LEU A 102 3.71 -14.42 -19.18
CA LEU A 102 4.81 -14.36 -20.15
C LEU A 102 5.83 -15.49 -19.94
N ARG A 103 6.19 -15.80 -18.69
CA ARG A 103 7.10 -16.92 -18.36
C ARG A 103 6.49 -18.27 -18.72
N GLY A 104 5.18 -18.44 -18.52
CA GLY A 104 4.42 -19.61 -18.94
C GLY A 104 4.41 -19.80 -20.46
N ALA A 105 4.48 -18.70 -21.22
CA ALA A 105 4.66 -18.69 -22.67
C ALA A 105 6.12 -18.83 -23.12
N GLY A 106 7.07 -19.09 -22.19
CA GLY A 106 8.48 -19.23 -22.49
C GLY A 106 9.23 -17.92 -22.75
N VAL A 107 8.60 -16.77 -22.49
CA VAL A 107 9.25 -15.46 -22.61
C VAL A 107 9.98 -15.14 -21.30
N PRO A 108 11.31 -14.88 -21.34
CA PRO A 108 12.03 -14.46 -20.14
C PRO A 108 11.55 -13.07 -19.70
N VAL A 109 11.25 -12.92 -18.41
CA VAL A 109 10.77 -11.65 -17.82
C VAL A 109 11.56 -11.31 -16.57
N ARG A 110 11.99 -10.04 -16.51
CA ARG A 110 12.61 -9.42 -15.34
C ARG A 110 11.64 -8.43 -14.72
N VAL A 111 11.16 -8.71 -13.50
CA VAL A 111 10.21 -7.83 -12.82
C VAL A 111 10.96 -6.84 -11.93
N ARG A 112 10.64 -5.55 -12.00
CA ARG A 112 11.22 -4.50 -11.15
C ARG A 112 10.16 -3.53 -10.66
N GLY A 113 10.32 -3.05 -9.43
CA GLY A 113 9.61 -1.85 -9.01
C GLY A 113 10.19 -0.64 -9.73
N LEU A 114 9.39 0.39 -10.03
CA LEU A 114 9.87 1.56 -10.77
C LEU A 114 11.04 2.27 -10.07
N HIS A 115 11.11 2.19 -8.74
CA HIS A 115 12.22 2.69 -7.91
C HIS A 115 13.56 1.98 -8.12
N GLU A 116 13.56 0.77 -8.69
CA GLU A 116 14.74 -0.03 -8.98
C GLU A 116 15.23 0.15 -10.43
N VAL A 117 14.50 0.92 -11.24
CA VAL A 117 14.83 1.16 -12.64
C VAL A 117 15.77 2.35 -12.75
N ASP A 118 16.98 2.11 -13.24
CA ASP A 118 17.97 3.15 -13.52
C ASP A 118 18.20 3.35 -15.03
N ALA A 119 18.99 4.37 -15.36
CA ALA A 119 19.32 4.70 -16.74
C ALA A 119 20.04 3.55 -17.48
N ALA A 120 20.87 2.79 -16.77
CA ALA A 120 21.61 1.68 -17.34
C ALA A 120 20.69 0.50 -17.69
N LEU A 121 19.72 0.20 -16.83
CA LEU A 121 18.73 -0.84 -17.06
C LEU A 121 17.83 -0.52 -18.25
N LEU A 122 17.34 0.72 -18.36
CA LEU A 122 16.56 1.17 -19.52
C LEU A 122 17.39 1.08 -20.80
N THR A 123 18.65 1.53 -20.78
CA THR A 123 19.55 1.45 -21.94
C THR A 123 19.83 0.00 -22.35
N ALA A 124 19.92 -0.93 -21.40
CA ALA A 124 20.18 -2.35 -21.69
C ALA A 124 18.92 -3.12 -22.16
N SER A 125 17.72 -2.55 -21.99
CA SER A 125 16.46 -3.24 -22.27
C SER A 125 15.99 -2.95 -23.69
N GLN A 126 15.59 -4.00 -24.42
CA GLN A 126 14.97 -3.86 -25.75
C GLN A 126 13.45 -3.75 -25.68
N ARG A 127 12.84 -4.37 -24.67
CA ARG A 127 11.39 -4.38 -24.45
C ARG A 127 11.09 -4.09 -22.98
N ALA A 128 10.18 -3.16 -22.71
CA ALA A 128 9.69 -2.87 -21.38
C ALA A 128 8.17 -2.76 -21.32
N LEU A 129 7.56 -3.27 -20.27
CA LEU A 129 6.12 -3.12 -20.01
C LEU A 129 5.96 -2.42 -18.67
N PHE A 130 5.20 -1.34 -18.63
CA PHE A 130 4.98 -0.53 -17.43
C PHE A 130 3.53 -0.68 -16.97
N ILE A 131 3.34 -1.03 -15.70
CA ILE A 131 2.02 -1.05 -15.06
C ILE A 131 2.03 0.00 -13.96
N ALA A 132 1.35 1.13 -14.17
CA ALA A 132 1.48 2.30 -13.33
C ALA A 132 0.12 2.75 -12.76
N SER A 133 -0.03 2.69 -11.44
CA SER A 133 -1.18 3.27 -10.75
C SER A 133 -1.01 4.76 -10.54
N THR A 134 -2.11 5.49 -10.61
CA THR A 134 -2.19 6.92 -10.24
C THR A 134 -2.69 7.07 -8.80
N THR A 135 -2.22 8.09 -8.09
CA THR A 135 -2.67 8.42 -6.72
C THR A 135 -3.23 9.84 -6.66
N GLY A 136 -4.10 10.11 -5.68
CA GLY A 136 -4.62 11.45 -5.40
C GLY A 136 -5.18 12.15 -6.65
N GLU A 137 -4.58 13.29 -7.00
CA GLU A 137 -4.99 14.15 -8.12
C GLU A 137 -4.11 13.95 -9.36
N GLY A 138 -3.72 12.71 -9.68
CA GLY A 138 -2.88 12.43 -10.86
C GLY A 138 -1.42 12.12 -10.54
N ASP A 139 -1.06 12.07 -9.26
CA ASP A 139 0.32 11.93 -8.79
C ASP A 139 0.83 10.47 -8.90
N PRO A 140 2.16 10.28 -9.09
CA PRO A 140 2.77 8.96 -9.01
C PRO A 140 2.67 8.36 -7.60
N PRO A 141 2.74 7.02 -7.47
CA PRO A 141 2.95 6.36 -6.19
C PRO A 141 4.26 6.79 -5.54
N ASP A 142 4.32 6.77 -4.21
CA ASP A 142 5.41 7.37 -3.44
C ASP A 142 6.79 6.80 -3.76
N HIS A 143 6.85 5.47 -3.92
CA HIS A 143 8.09 4.79 -4.24
C HIS A 143 8.58 5.11 -5.67
N ALA A 144 7.74 5.64 -6.57
CA ALA A 144 8.18 6.05 -7.90
C ALA A 144 8.93 7.40 -7.89
N LEU A 145 8.80 8.21 -6.83
CA LEU A 145 9.41 9.55 -6.76
C LEU A 145 10.93 9.58 -7.04
N PRO A 146 11.76 8.63 -6.59
CA PRO A 146 13.18 8.58 -6.94
C PRO A 146 13.43 8.45 -8.46
N PHE A 147 12.59 7.68 -9.17
CA PHE A 147 12.68 7.53 -10.63
C PHE A 147 12.37 8.85 -11.34
N LEU A 148 11.34 9.57 -10.89
CA LEU A 148 10.98 10.89 -11.44
C LEU A 148 12.12 11.90 -11.25
N ARG A 149 12.68 11.98 -10.04
CA ARG A 149 13.74 12.95 -9.73
C ARG A 149 15.05 12.63 -10.44
N GLY A 150 15.39 11.34 -10.58
CA GLY A 150 16.62 10.89 -11.21
C GLY A 150 16.50 10.68 -12.71
N VAL A 151 15.86 9.57 -13.10
CA VAL A 151 15.84 9.07 -14.47
C VAL A 151 15.01 9.96 -15.39
N MET A 152 13.86 10.45 -14.96
CA MET A 152 13.03 11.32 -15.81
C MET A 152 13.66 12.69 -16.06
N THR A 153 14.43 13.21 -15.10
CA THR A 153 15.18 14.47 -15.24
C THR A 153 16.41 14.32 -16.14
N THR A 154 17.09 13.17 -16.10
CA THR A 154 18.27 12.88 -16.94
C THR A 154 18.05 11.59 -17.73
N PRO A 155 17.26 11.65 -18.81
CA PRO A 155 16.82 10.48 -19.55
C PRO A 155 17.98 9.79 -20.30
N PRO A 156 18.09 8.45 -20.27
CA PRO A 156 19.02 7.72 -21.11
C PRO A 156 18.59 7.72 -22.58
N PRO A 157 19.48 7.36 -23.52
CA PRO A 157 19.08 7.06 -24.89
C PRO A 157 18.18 5.81 -24.93
N MET A 158 16.95 5.96 -25.43
CA MET A 158 15.94 4.89 -25.45
C MET A 158 15.37 4.60 -26.84
N GLN A 159 16.07 4.99 -27.90
CA GLN A 159 15.64 4.81 -29.30
C GLN A 159 15.45 3.34 -29.71
N HIS A 160 16.09 2.40 -29.02
CA HIS A 160 15.95 0.97 -29.25
C HIS A 160 14.88 0.32 -28.36
N LEU A 161 14.34 1.05 -27.39
CA LEU A 161 13.41 0.53 -26.39
C LEU A 161 12.00 0.50 -26.99
N HIS A 162 11.43 -0.69 -27.09
CA HIS A 162 10.01 -0.86 -27.36
C HIS A 162 9.24 -1.00 -26.05
N TYR A 163 8.13 -0.30 -25.88
CA TYR A 163 7.44 -0.29 -24.60
C TYR A 163 5.91 -0.37 -24.68
N GLY A 164 5.28 -0.81 -23.60
CA GLY A 164 3.83 -0.73 -23.42
C GLY A 164 3.48 -0.18 -22.04
N VAL A 165 2.36 0.53 -21.92
CA VAL A 165 1.89 1.12 -20.65
C VAL A 165 0.47 0.63 -20.37
N LEU A 166 0.26 0.05 -19.19
CA LEU A 166 -1.03 -0.14 -18.55
C LEU A 166 -1.18 0.92 -17.45
N ALA A 167 -1.98 1.94 -17.73
CA ALA A 167 -2.25 3.04 -16.82
C ALA A 167 -3.48 2.70 -15.97
N LEU A 168 -3.31 2.62 -14.65
CA LEU A 168 -4.40 2.33 -13.72
C LEU A 168 -4.87 3.64 -13.08
N GLY A 169 -6.18 3.88 -13.11
CA GLY A 169 -6.82 5.05 -12.53
C GLY A 169 -8.29 4.81 -12.23
N ASP A 170 -8.98 5.89 -11.85
CA ASP A 170 -10.41 5.90 -11.58
C ASP A 170 -10.98 7.23 -12.11
N ARG A 171 -12.00 7.15 -12.98
CA ARG A 171 -12.61 8.32 -13.63
C ARG A 171 -13.38 9.24 -12.67
N SER A 172 -13.60 8.81 -11.44
CA SER A 172 -14.18 9.66 -10.39
C SER A 172 -13.21 10.71 -9.84
N TYR A 173 -11.92 10.61 -10.16
CA TYR A 173 -10.87 11.58 -9.83
C TYR A 173 -10.61 12.56 -10.98
N GLY A 174 -10.12 13.76 -10.68
CA GLY A 174 -9.93 14.83 -11.67
C GLY A 174 -8.93 14.49 -12.77
N HIS A 175 -7.90 13.70 -12.45
CA HIS A 175 -6.81 13.33 -13.36
C HIS A 175 -6.76 11.81 -13.60
N PHE A 176 -7.74 11.31 -14.37
CA PHE A 176 -7.80 9.90 -14.76
C PHE A 176 -6.50 9.43 -15.43
N CYS A 177 -5.92 8.35 -14.90
CA CYS A 177 -4.66 7.73 -15.38
C CYS A 177 -3.46 8.71 -15.47
N GLY A 178 -3.47 9.81 -14.71
CA GLY A 178 -2.53 10.93 -14.83
C GLY A 178 -1.05 10.52 -14.85
N PHE A 179 -0.62 9.66 -13.92
CA PHE A 179 0.78 9.23 -13.89
C PHE A 179 1.15 8.30 -15.05
N GLY A 180 0.23 7.40 -15.45
CA GLY A 180 0.44 6.54 -16.60
C GLY A 180 0.58 7.33 -17.90
N HIS A 181 -0.22 8.39 -18.08
CA HIS A 181 -0.10 9.31 -19.20
C HIS A 181 1.21 10.09 -19.19
N GLN A 182 1.64 10.57 -18.02
CA GLN A 182 2.92 11.24 -17.87
C GLN A 182 4.09 10.32 -18.28
N LEU A 183 4.04 9.05 -17.86
CA LEU A 183 5.06 8.06 -18.17
C LEU A 183 5.11 7.73 -19.67
N ASP A 184 3.95 7.48 -20.30
CA ASP A 184 3.85 7.24 -21.74
C ASP A 184 4.39 8.45 -22.53
N GLN A 185 3.95 9.67 -22.19
CA GLN A 185 4.40 10.89 -22.84
C GLN A 185 5.91 11.07 -22.72
N TRP A 186 6.47 10.84 -21.54
CA TRP A 186 7.91 10.95 -21.31
C TRP A 186 8.69 9.91 -22.12
N LEU A 187 8.25 8.66 -22.21
CA LEU A 187 8.89 7.62 -23.02
C LEU A 187 8.91 8.01 -24.51
N ARG A 188 7.79 8.50 -25.05
CA ARG A 188 7.69 8.97 -26.45
C ARG A 188 8.62 10.13 -26.73
N GLN A 189 8.65 11.13 -25.85
CA GLN A 189 9.48 12.33 -26.02
C GLN A 189 10.98 12.00 -26.07
N HIS A 190 11.40 10.90 -25.44
CA HIS A 190 12.79 10.46 -25.38
C HIS A 190 13.11 9.32 -26.35
N GLY A 191 12.25 9.10 -27.35
CA GLY A 191 12.52 8.25 -28.50
C GLY A 191 12.19 6.78 -28.32
N ALA A 192 11.57 6.35 -27.22
CA ALA A 192 11.10 4.98 -27.08
C ALA A 192 9.90 4.72 -28.01
N HIS A 193 9.78 3.48 -28.49
CA HIS A 193 8.77 3.08 -29.45
C HIS A 193 7.60 2.35 -28.77
N PRO A 194 6.36 2.85 -28.83
CA PRO A 194 5.22 2.14 -28.27
C PRO A 194 4.95 0.84 -29.06
N LEU A 195 4.71 -0.25 -28.34
CA LEU A 195 4.23 -1.53 -28.87
C LEU A 195 2.73 -1.45 -29.20
N PHE A 196 1.99 -0.65 -28.43
CA PHE A 196 0.56 -0.39 -28.55
C PHE A 196 0.22 0.92 -27.82
N ASP A 197 -1.00 1.43 -28.02
CA ASP A 197 -1.48 2.61 -27.31
C ASP A 197 -1.64 2.33 -25.81
N ALA A 198 -1.35 3.33 -24.98
CA ALA A 198 -1.46 3.17 -23.53
C ALA A 198 -2.88 2.74 -23.16
N ILE A 199 -3.00 1.66 -22.39
CA ILE A 199 -4.28 1.11 -21.98
C ILE A 199 -4.66 1.77 -20.67
N GLU A 200 -5.76 2.51 -20.68
CA GLU A 200 -6.38 3.06 -19.49
C GLU A 200 -7.27 2.01 -18.83
N VAL A 201 -7.08 1.77 -17.54
CA VAL A 201 -7.93 0.89 -16.72
C VAL A 201 -8.70 1.75 -15.74
N ASP A 202 -10.02 1.82 -15.91
CA ASP A 202 -10.92 2.48 -14.98
C ASP A 202 -11.35 1.52 -13.88
N ASN A 203 -10.82 1.71 -12.67
CA ASN A 203 -11.21 0.96 -11.48
C ASN A 203 -11.21 -0.58 -11.68
N ALA A 204 -10.08 -1.11 -12.15
CA ALA A 204 -9.91 -2.53 -12.46
C ALA A 204 -10.95 -3.08 -13.46
N ASP A 205 -11.41 -2.25 -14.42
CA ASP A 205 -12.31 -2.65 -15.49
C ASP A 205 -11.88 -3.97 -16.16
N PRO A 206 -12.71 -5.02 -16.10
CA PRO A 206 -12.40 -6.32 -16.69
C PRO A 206 -12.14 -6.26 -18.19
N ALA A 207 -12.76 -5.33 -18.93
CA ALA A 207 -12.54 -5.23 -20.37
C ALA A 207 -11.11 -4.74 -20.68
N ALA A 208 -10.66 -3.67 -20.03
CA ALA A 208 -9.28 -3.18 -20.14
C ALA A 208 -8.25 -4.22 -19.68
N LEU A 209 -8.51 -4.94 -18.58
CA LEU A 209 -7.63 -6.00 -18.09
C LEU A 209 -7.56 -7.19 -19.05
N ARG A 210 -8.68 -7.61 -19.65
CA ARG A 210 -8.69 -8.63 -20.72
C ARG A 210 -7.96 -8.17 -21.97
N HIS A 211 -8.08 -6.88 -22.33
CA HIS A 211 -7.33 -6.33 -23.45
C HIS A 211 -5.82 -6.40 -23.20
N TRP A 212 -5.37 -6.05 -21.99
CA TRP A 212 -3.98 -6.20 -21.57
C TRP A 212 -3.51 -7.67 -21.60
N GLN A 213 -4.31 -8.61 -21.10
CA GLN A 213 -4.04 -10.05 -21.19
C GLN A 213 -3.83 -10.52 -22.62
N GLN A 214 -4.69 -10.08 -23.55
CA GLN A 214 -4.60 -10.43 -24.96
C GLN A 214 -3.28 -9.96 -25.58
N LEU A 215 -2.84 -8.74 -25.26
CA LEU A 215 -1.56 -8.20 -25.74
C LEU A 215 -0.36 -8.97 -25.16
N LEU A 216 -0.43 -9.39 -23.90
CA LEU A 216 0.59 -10.28 -23.34
C LEU A 216 0.65 -11.64 -24.04
N GLY A 217 -0.51 -12.20 -24.41
CA GLY A 217 -0.59 -13.41 -25.22
C GLY A 217 0.07 -13.24 -26.60
N GLN A 218 -0.11 -12.07 -27.24
CA GLN A 218 0.54 -11.73 -28.50
C GLN A 218 2.07 -11.61 -28.35
N LEU A 219 2.54 -11.01 -27.26
CA LEU A 219 3.97 -10.91 -26.93
C LEU A 219 4.59 -12.27 -26.56
N GLY A 220 3.77 -13.20 -26.06
CA GLY A 220 4.12 -14.57 -25.66
C GLY A 220 4.17 -15.60 -26.79
N GLY A 221 3.64 -15.30 -27.97
CA GLY A 221 3.67 -16.22 -29.12
C GLY A 221 2.66 -17.38 -29.05
N GLY A 222 1.64 -17.31 -28.18
CA GLY A 222 0.62 -18.35 -28.08
C GLY A 222 -0.58 -17.94 -27.23
N ALA A 223 -1.79 -18.11 -27.77
CA ALA A 223 -3.05 -17.90 -27.08
C ALA A 223 -3.32 -19.06 -26.10
N ASN A 224 -2.68 -19.04 -24.93
CA ASN A 224 -3.15 -19.83 -23.80
C ASN A 224 -4.17 -19.01 -23.02
N GLU A 225 -5.28 -19.65 -22.61
CA GLU A 225 -6.27 -19.07 -21.71
C GLU A 225 -5.59 -18.68 -20.39
N LEU A 226 -5.34 -17.39 -20.23
CA LEU A 226 -4.82 -16.81 -18.99
C LEU A 226 -5.95 -16.76 -17.96
N PRO A 227 -5.68 -17.03 -16.66
CA PRO A 227 -6.68 -16.92 -15.61
C PRO A 227 -7.28 -15.51 -15.56
N ASP A 228 -8.56 -15.38 -15.16
CA ASP A 228 -9.24 -14.08 -15.08
C ASP A 228 -8.53 -13.15 -14.08
N TRP A 229 -8.16 -11.94 -14.52
CA TRP A 229 -7.48 -10.94 -13.70
C TRP A 229 -8.45 -9.95 -13.06
N SER A 230 -9.76 -10.24 -13.15
CA SER A 230 -10.77 -9.48 -12.46
C SER A 230 -10.54 -9.49 -10.93
N PRO A 231 -10.81 -8.36 -10.25
CA PRO A 231 -10.78 -8.31 -8.79
C PRO A 231 -11.81 -9.28 -8.19
N ALA A 232 -11.61 -9.66 -6.93
CA ALA A 232 -12.52 -10.55 -6.22
C ALA A 232 -13.97 -10.05 -6.33
N GLU A 233 -14.91 -10.99 -6.52
CA GLU A 233 -16.32 -10.64 -6.59
C GLU A 233 -16.84 -10.09 -5.26
N TYR A 234 -17.81 -9.18 -5.35
CA TYR A 234 -18.52 -8.70 -4.18
C TYR A 234 -19.27 -9.84 -3.50
N GLN A 235 -19.13 -9.91 -2.18
CA GLN A 235 -19.85 -10.86 -1.35
C GLN A 235 -20.84 -10.12 -0.43
N PRO A 236 -21.96 -10.74 -0.06
CA PRO A 236 -22.96 -10.14 0.83
C PRO A 236 -22.56 -10.29 2.31
N TRP A 237 -21.77 -9.36 2.84
CA TRP A 237 -21.35 -9.36 4.24
C TRP A 237 -22.45 -8.83 5.16
N THR A 238 -22.72 -9.47 6.29
CA THR A 238 -23.77 -9.02 7.21
C THR A 238 -23.27 -7.88 8.10
N LEU A 239 -23.97 -6.74 8.12
CA LEU A 239 -23.69 -5.67 9.08
C LEU A 239 -24.16 -6.10 10.48
N LEU A 240 -23.24 -6.46 11.37
CA LEU A 240 -23.56 -6.92 12.72
C LEU A 240 -23.83 -5.79 13.71
N GLN A 241 -23.03 -4.73 13.62
CA GLN A 241 -23.05 -3.64 14.60
C GLN A 241 -22.68 -2.33 13.93
N ARG A 242 -23.29 -1.26 14.43
CA ARG A 242 -22.94 0.13 14.12
C ARG A 242 -23.07 0.96 15.39
N GLU A 243 -22.00 1.69 15.72
CA GLU A 243 -21.95 2.54 16.91
C GLU A 243 -21.39 3.92 16.58
N HIS A 244 -21.99 4.98 17.13
CA HIS A 244 -21.49 6.35 17.01
C HIS A 244 -20.48 6.62 18.12
N LEU A 245 -19.19 6.71 17.78
CA LEU A 245 -18.10 6.71 18.76
C LEU A 245 -17.78 8.08 19.38
N ASN A 246 -18.20 9.20 18.78
CA ASN A 246 -17.81 10.53 19.25
C ASN A 246 -18.98 11.51 19.43
N PRO A 247 -20.04 11.13 20.16
CA PRO A 247 -21.14 12.05 20.47
C PRO A 247 -20.61 13.29 21.21
N GLY A 248 -20.99 14.48 20.75
CA GLY A 248 -20.54 15.76 21.32
C GLY A 248 -19.23 16.31 20.73
N SER A 249 -18.60 15.59 19.79
CA SER A 249 -17.45 16.10 19.06
C SER A 249 -17.79 17.39 18.29
N PRO A 250 -16.86 18.37 18.20
CA PRO A 250 -16.97 19.48 17.26
C PRO A 250 -16.72 19.07 15.79
N GLY A 251 -16.34 17.81 15.53
CA GLY A 251 -16.18 17.25 14.19
C GLY A 251 -17.42 16.53 13.69
N GLY A 252 -17.37 16.06 12.44
CA GLY A 252 -18.42 15.18 11.90
C GLY A 252 -18.50 13.84 12.67
N PRO A 253 -19.68 13.21 12.76
CA PRO A 253 -19.85 12.00 13.54
C PRO A 253 -19.06 10.84 12.94
N VAL A 254 -18.44 10.04 13.81
CA VAL A 254 -17.59 8.90 13.47
C VAL A 254 -18.27 7.62 13.94
N TYR A 255 -18.39 6.66 13.03
CA TYR A 255 -19.05 5.39 13.29
C TYR A 255 -18.07 4.23 13.21
N TRP A 256 -18.19 3.30 14.16
CA TRP A 256 -17.56 2.00 14.12
C TRP A 256 -18.57 0.95 13.69
N LEU A 257 -18.17 0.14 12.70
CA LEU A 257 -19.01 -0.89 12.10
C LEU A 257 -18.31 -2.24 12.21
N ARG A 258 -19.10 -3.30 12.40
CA ARG A 258 -18.64 -4.70 12.33
C ARG A 258 -19.39 -5.44 11.24
N LEU A 259 -18.67 -6.07 10.32
CA LEU A 259 -19.23 -6.85 9.22
C LEU A 259 -18.74 -8.29 9.26
N GLN A 260 -19.68 -9.23 9.16
CA GLN A 260 -19.39 -10.66 9.12
C GLN A 260 -19.31 -11.16 7.68
N PRO A 261 -18.28 -11.92 7.29
CA PRO A 261 -18.28 -12.60 6.00
C PRO A 261 -19.41 -13.62 5.89
N PRO A 262 -19.86 -13.94 4.66
CA PRO A 262 -20.81 -15.03 4.44
C PRO A 262 -20.31 -16.36 5.04
N ALA A 263 -21.22 -17.19 5.53
CA ALA A 263 -20.87 -18.50 6.05
C ALA A 263 -20.19 -19.35 4.97
N GLY A 264 -19.03 -19.95 5.30
CA GLY A 264 -18.26 -20.77 4.36
C GLY A 264 -17.43 -20.00 3.34
N ALA A 265 -17.43 -18.67 3.38
CA ALA A 265 -16.57 -17.86 2.51
C ALA A 265 -15.09 -18.10 2.87
N ALA A 266 -14.28 -18.45 1.87
CA ALA A 266 -12.83 -18.60 2.01
C ALA A 266 -12.14 -17.22 1.97
N VAL A 267 -12.42 -16.38 2.97
CA VAL A 267 -11.83 -15.04 3.08
C VAL A 267 -10.70 -15.02 4.11
N GLN A 268 -9.65 -14.26 3.80
CA GLN A 268 -8.58 -13.95 4.73
C GLN A 268 -8.23 -12.46 4.62
N TRP A 269 -8.04 -11.79 5.75
CA TRP A 269 -7.53 -10.42 5.82
C TRP A 269 -6.55 -10.25 6.98
N GLN A 270 -5.60 -9.34 6.81
CA GLN A 270 -4.63 -9.00 7.83
C GLN A 270 -4.50 -7.48 7.99
N ALA A 271 -3.68 -7.05 8.94
CA ALA A 271 -3.49 -5.63 9.18
C ALA A 271 -2.93 -4.94 7.93
N GLY A 272 -3.59 -3.87 7.53
CA GLY A 272 -3.28 -3.07 6.35
C GLY A 272 -4.19 -3.33 5.15
N ASP A 273 -4.92 -4.44 5.12
CA ASP A 273 -5.88 -4.72 4.04
C ASP A 273 -7.06 -3.74 4.03
N ILE A 274 -7.69 -3.62 2.87
CA ILE A 274 -8.75 -2.65 2.58
C ILE A 274 -10.07 -3.37 2.33
N ALA A 275 -11.14 -2.87 2.92
CA ALA A 275 -12.50 -3.26 2.58
C ALA A 275 -13.03 -2.33 1.48
N GLU A 276 -13.43 -2.92 0.35
CA GLU A 276 -14.10 -2.21 -0.72
C GLU A 276 -15.59 -2.50 -0.65
N ILE A 277 -16.37 -1.47 -0.38
CA ILE A 277 -17.82 -1.55 -0.22
C ILE A 277 -18.50 -0.95 -1.45
N GLY A 278 -19.45 -1.69 -2.04
CA GLY A 278 -20.38 -1.15 -3.03
C GLY A 278 -21.47 -0.33 -2.33
N PRO A 279 -21.44 1.01 -2.38
CA PRO A 279 -22.43 1.83 -1.69
C PRO A 279 -23.79 1.74 -2.38
N GLN A 280 -24.84 2.11 -1.66
CA GLN A 280 -26.20 2.10 -2.19
C GLN A 280 -26.93 3.39 -1.82
N HIS A 281 -27.94 3.75 -2.60
CA HIS A 281 -28.94 4.71 -2.14
C HIS A 281 -29.80 4.08 -1.04
N ALA A 282 -30.39 4.92 -0.19
CA ALA A 282 -31.39 4.42 0.74
C ALA A 282 -32.57 3.87 -0.06
N ARG A 283 -33.03 2.66 0.30
CA ARG A 283 -34.13 1.96 -0.39
C ARG A 283 -35.36 2.84 -0.61
N HIS A 284 -35.76 3.61 0.40
CA HIS A 284 -36.90 4.51 0.32
C HIS A 284 -36.66 5.66 -0.68
N SER A 285 -35.44 6.19 -0.77
CA SER A 285 -35.09 7.27 -1.70
C SER A 285 -35.01 6.76 -3.14
N ALA A 286 -34.43 5.58 -3.36
CA ALA A 286 -34.38 4.94 -4.67
C ALA A 286 -35.79 4.61 -5.19
N ARG A 287 -36.67 4.12 -4.30
CA ARG A 287 -38.08 3.87 -4.62
C ARG A 287 -38.82 5.16 -4.96
N ALA A 288 -38.69 6.20 -4.14
CA ALA A 288 -39.31 7.49 -4.43
C ALA A 288 -38.83 8.10 -5.75
N TRP A 289 -37.56 7.91 -6.11
CA TRP A 289 -37.03 8.31 -7.39
C TRP A 289 -37.69 7.54 -8.54
N LEU A 290 -37.78 6.21 -8.45
CA LEU A 290 -38.47 5.38 -9.45
C LEU A 290 -39.94 5.75 -9.62
N ASP A 291 -40.66 5.95 -8.52
CA ASP A 291 -42.06 6.36 -8.51
C ASP A 291 -42.25 7.71 -9.23
N ALA A 292 -41.33 8.67 -8.99
CA ALA A 292 -41.36 9.98 -9.65
C ALA A 292 -41.09 9.90 -11.17
N GLN A 293 -40.39 8.86 -11.63
CA GLN A 293 -40.13 8.61 -13.05
C GLN A 293 -41.19 7.71 -13.71
N GLY A 294 -42.16 7.21 -12.94
CA GLY A 294 -43.24 6.35 -13.44
C GLY A 294 -42.82 4.89 -13.67
N PHE A 295 -41.75 4.41 -13.03
CA PHE A 295 -41.30 3.02 -13.14
C PHE A 295 -41.66 2.19 -11.91
N ALA A 296 -42.14 0.96 -12.12
CA ALA A 296 -42.48 0.05 -11.04
C ALA A 296 -41.22 -0.60 -10.42
N ALA A 297 -40.98 -0.34 -9.14
CA ALA A 297 -39.78 -0.74 -8.41
C ALA A 297 -39.56 -2.27 -8.33
N ASP A 298 -40.65 -3.04 -8.39
CA ASP A 298 -40.70 -4.50 -8.32
C ASP A 298 -40.58 -5.19 -9.69
N THR A 299 -40.42 -4.42 -10.78
CA THR A 299 -40.15 -4.97 -12.11
C THR A 299 -38.91 -5.86 -12.07
N VAL A 300 -39.06 -7.12 -12.47
CA VAL A 300 -37.96 -8.10 -12.55
C VAL A 300 -37.26 -7.94 -13.90
N LEU A 301 -35.94 -7.78 -13.86
CA LEU A 301 -35.06 -7.64 -15.01
C LEU A 301 -34.63 -9.01 -15.54
N GLU A 302 -34.01 -9.05 -16.72
CA GLU A 302 -33.54 -10.29 -17.37
C GLU A 302 -32.52 -11.07 -16.52
N ASP A 303 -31.76 -10.38 -15.67
CA ASP A 303 -30.80 -10.98 -14.73
C ASP A 303 -31.44 -11.47 -13.42
N GLY A 304 -32.78 -11.42 -13.31
CA GLY A 304 -33.54 -11.83 -12.14
C GLY A 304 -33.53 -10.81 -10.98
N GLN A 305 -32.82 -9.68 -11.11
CA GLN A 305 -32.84 -8.62 -10.10
C GLN A 305 -34.07 -7.72 -10.27
N THR A 306 -34.48 -7.03 -9.20
CA THR A 306 -35.51 -5.99 -9.32
C THR A 306 -34.91 -4.69 -9.85
N LEU A 307 -35.73 -3.89 -10.54
CA LEU A 307 -35.33 -2.55 -10.96
C LEU A 307 -34.88 -1.68 -9.78
N LEU A 308 -35.53 -1.81 -8.62
CA LEU A 308 -35.11 -1.14 -7.40
C LEU A 308 -33.68 -1.52 -6.98
N ALA A 309 -33.33 -2.81 -6.99
CA ALA A 309 -31.98 -3.26 -6.63
C ALA A 309 -30.91 -2.71 -7.60
N ARG A 310 -31.25 -2.60 -8.90
CA ARG A 310 -30.37 -1.98 -9.89
C ARG A 310 -30.18 -0.49 -9.62
N VAL A 311 -31.26 0.25 -9.37
CA VAL A 311 -31.22 1.69 -9.11
C VAL A 311 -30.52 2.03 -7.79
N GLU A 312 -30.73 1.23 -6.74
CA GLU A 312 -30.03 1.37 -5.46
C GLU A 312 -28.51 1.41 -5.64
N ARG A 313 -27.97 0.72 -6.65
CA ARG A 313 -26.53 0.57 -6.94
C ARG A 313 -26.04 1.41 -8.11
N SER A 314 -26.85 2.35 -8.61
CA SER A 314 -26.52 3.13 -9.81
C SER A 314 -26.46 4.63 -9.55
N HIS A 315 -25.69 5.35 -10.37
CA HIS A 315 -25.83 6.78 -10.55
C HIS A 315 -27.24 7.09 -11.04
N LEU A 316 -27.93 8.02 -10.37
CA LEU A 316 -29.26 8.45 -10.75
C LEU A 316 -29.13 9.55 -11.82
N PRO A 317 -29.51 9.30 -13.08
CA PRO A 317 -29.40 10.30 -14.14
C PRO A 317 -30.38 11.44 -13.90
N SER A 318 -29.97 12.67 -14.22
CA SER A 318 -30.84 13.84 -14.11
C SER A 318 -31.89 13.91 -15.23
N LEU A 319 -31.58 13.32 -16.39
CA LEU A 319 -32.47 13.20 -17.53
C LEU A 319 -32.88 11.73 -17.66
N VAL A 320 -34.17 11.46 -17.51
CA VAL A 320 -34.71 10.11 -17.54
C VAL A 320 -35.57 9.94 -18.79
N PRO A 321 -35.31 8.92 -19.62
CA PRO A 321 -36.21 8.56 -20.71
C PRO A 321 -37.59 8.19 -20.16
N THR A 322 -38.63 8.92 -20.57
CA THR A 322 -40.00 8.69 -20.09
C THR A 322 -40.55 7.36 -20.60
N GLY A 323 -40.90 6.45 -19.68
CA GLY A 323 -41.66 5.24 -19.99
C GLY A 323 -40.91 4.14 -20.75
N ASP A 324 -39.62 4.34 -21.08
CA ASP A 324 -38.79 3.34 -21.73
C ASP A 324 -37.78 2.75 -20.73
N LEU A 325 -38.09 1.54 -20.27
CA LEU A 325 -37.25 0.79 -19.34
C LEU A 325 -35.89 0.44 -19.94
N SER A 326 -35.83 0.10 -21.23
CA SER A 326 -34.59 -0.26 -21.91
C SER A 326 -33.65 0.94 -21.99
N ALA A 327 -34.20 2.10 -22.39
CA ALA A 327 -33.44 3.35 -22.42
C ALA A 327 -32.98 3.77 -21.02
N LEU A 328 -33.82 3.62 -19.98
CA LEU A 328 -33.38 3.87 -18.60
C LEU A 328 -32.21 2.95 -18.22
N LEU A 329 -32.34 1.64 -18.41
CA LEU A 329 -31.29 0.67 -18.06
C LEU A 329 -29.96 0.98 -18.75
N ALA A 330 -29.99 1.43 -20.00
CA ALA A 330 -28.78 1.84 -20.74
C ALA A 330 -28.08 3.07 -20.13
N THR A 331 -28.79 3.91 -19.37
CA THR A 331 -28.22 5.09 -18.70
C THR A 331 -27.76 4.83 -17.26
N LEU A 332 -28.17 3.72 -16.64
CA LEU A 332 -27.83 3.40 -15.26
C LEU A 332 -26.38 2.89 -15.17
N GLN A 333 -25.48 3.81 -14.81
CA GLN A 333 -24.09 3.47 -14.53
C GLN A 333 -23.93 3.01 -13.08
N PRO A 334 -23.16 1.94 -12.79
CA PRO A 334 -22.90 1.50 -11.42
C PRO A 334 -22.25 2.59 -10.56
N LEU A 335 -22.60 2.64 -9.28
CA LEU A 335 -21.90 3.51 -8.31
C LEU A 335 -20.46 3.03 -8.10
N PRO A 336 -19.48 3.95 -7.94
CA PRO A 336 -18.13 3.58 -7.58
C PRO A 336 -18.09 2.98 -6.17
N HIS A 337 -17.18 2.04 -5.95
CA HIS A 337 -16.95 1.49 -4.62
C HIS A 337 -16.32 2.53 -3.69
N ARG A 338 -16.28 2.18 -2.41
CA ARG A 338 -15.63 2.99 -1.37
C ARG A 338 -14.68 2.12 -0.56
N GLU A 339 -13.47 2.63 -0.41
CA GLU A 339 -12.38 1.97 0.29
C GLU A 339 -12.35 2.40 1.75
N TYR A 340 -12.14 1.43 2.63
CA TYR A 340 -12.01 1.64 4.06
C TYR A 340 -10.88 0.77 4.60
N SER A 341 -9.91 1.38 5.29
CA SER A 341 -8.87 0.62 5.98
C SER A 341 -9.50 -0.26 7.06
N ILE A 342 -9.17 -1.56 7.04
CA ILE A 342 -9.72 -2.51 8.00
C ILE A 342 -9.09 -2.27 9.36
N ALA A 343 -9.92 -2.17 10.40
CA ALA A 343 -9.55 -1.88 11.78
C ALA A 343 -9.41 -3.12 12.68
N SER A 344 -9.37 -4.30 12.06
CA SER A 344 -9.29 -5.61 12.70
C SER A 344 -8.40 -6.57 11.90
N VAL A 345 -8.11 -7.73 12.49
CA VAL A 345 -7.46 -8.89 11.85
C VAL A 345 -8.41 -10.09 11.86
N MET A 346 -8.11 -11.15 11.09
CA MET A 346 -8.92 -12.38 11.07
C MET A 346 -9.36 -12.86 12.47
N ALA A 347 -8.45 -12.81 13.43
CA ALA A 347 -8.65 -13.30 14.79
C ALA A 347 -9.64 -12.46 15.63
N ASP A 348 -10.10 -11.30 15.13
CA ASP A 348 -11.18 -10.53 15.76
C ASP A 348 -12.59 -11.02 15.34
N GLY A 349 -12.66 -11.95 14.38
CA GLY A 349 -13.87 -12.65 13.96
C GLY A 349 -14.75 -11.90 12.97
N ALA A 350 -14.55 -10.59 12.80
CA ALA A 350 -15.29 -9.74 11.86
C ALA A 350 -14.39 -8.63 11.29
N VAL A 351 -14.74 -8.14 10.10
CA VAL A 351 -14.14 -6.92 9.56
C VAL A 351 -14.70 -5.74 10.33
N GLU A 352 -13.82 -4.94 10.92
CA GLU A 352 -14.19 -3.74 11.64
C GLU A 352 -13.78 -2.52 10.82
N LEU A 353 -14.66 -1.53 10.72
CA LEU A 353 -14.40 -0.30 9.98
C LEU A 353 -14.63 0.89 10.89
N LEU A 354 -13.88 1.96 10.68
CA LEU A 354 -14.10 3.25 11.33
C LEU A 354 -14.20 4.32 10.26
N LEU A 355 -15.37 4.95 10.13
CA LEU A 355 -15.60 5.97 9.11
C LEU A 355 -16.28 7.21 9.68
N ARG A 356 -15.88 8.36 9.13
CA ARG A 356 -16.53 9.63 9.42
C ARG A 356 -17.66 9.83 8.42
N ARG A 357 -18.83 10.21 8.91
CA ARG A 357 -19.95 10.60 8.07
C ARG A 357 -19.61 11.88 7.33
N GLN A 358 -19.29 11.77 6.05
CA GLN A 358 -18.97 12.90 5.18
C GLN A 358 -20.23 13.55 4.63
N LEU A 359 -20.20 14.88 4.55
CA LEU A 359 -21.20 15.68 3.86
C LEU A 359 -20.59 16.24 2.57
N ARG A 360 -21.40 16.30 1.53
CA ARG A 360 -21.08 17.00 0.28
C ARG A 360 -21.15 18.52 0.53
N ALA A 361 -20.64 19.30 -0.41
CA ALA A 361 -20.67 20.77 -0.35
C ALA A 361 -22.09 21.35 -0.20
N ASN A 362 -23.11 20.66 -0.71
CA ASN A 362 -24.52 21.04 -0.58
C ASN A 362 -25.16 20.61 0.76
N GLY A 363 -24.37 20.09 1.72
CA GLY A 363 -24.84 19.63 3.02
C GLY A 363 -25.48 18.24 3.04
N THR A 364 -25.66 17.58 1.89
CA THR A 364 -26.22 16.22 1.82
C THR A 364 -25.15 15.15 2.13
N PRO A 365 -25.53 13.96 2.65
CA PRO A 365 -24.54 12.92 2.94
C PRO A 365 -23.83 12.37 1.69
N GLY A 366 -22.56 11.99 1.85
CA GLY A 366 -21.82 11.24 0.83
C GLY A 366 -22.45 9.86 0.58
N ILE A 367 -22.38 9.35 -0.66
CA ILE A 367 -23.06 8.10 -1.03
C ILE A 367 -22.55 6.86 -0.26
N GLY A 368 -21.26 6.83 0.10
CA GLY A 368 -20.69 5.76 0.93
C GLY A 368 -21.02 5.91 2.41
N SER A 369 -20.39 6.91 3.05
CA SER A 369 -20.52 7.11 4.49
C SER A 369 -21.94 7.45 4.92
N GLY A 370 -22.71 8.20 4.11
CA GLY A 370 -24.11 8.50 4.40
C GLY A 370 -24.96 7.24 4.42
N TRP A 371 -24.83 6.38 3.42
CA TRP A 371 -25.55 5.11 3.39
C TRP A 371 -25.16 4.20 4.56
N LEU A 372 -23.86 3.98 4.79
CA LEU A 372 -23.39 3.10 5.88
C LEU A 372 -23.80 3.61 7.27
N CYS A 373 -23.72 4.92 7.50
CA CYS A 373 -24.04 5.50 8.80
C CYS A 373 -25.55 5.65 9.04
N ASP A 374 -26.33 5.97 8.01
CA ASP A 374 -27.72 6.42 8.17
C ASP A 374 -28.76 5.38 7.72
N HIS A 375 -28.41 4.48 6.80
CA HIS A 375 -29.41 3.71 6.04
C HIS A 375 -29.16 2.20 5.98
N ALA A 376 -27.91 1.75 6.00
CA ALA A 376 -27.60 0.32 6.06
C ALA A 376 -28.22 -0.27 7.34
N ALA A 377 -29.03 -1.31 7.20
CA ALA A 377 -29.70 -1.92 8.35
C ALA A 377 -28.81 -2.99 8.99
N ILE A 378 -28.84 -3.07 10.32
CA ILE A 378 -28.17 -4.15 11.06
C ILE A 378 -28.87 -5.47 10.71
N GLY A 379 -28.09 -6.49 10.39
CA GLY A 379 -28.56 -7.80 9.92
C GLY A 379 -28.70 -7.92 8.40
N GLU A 380 -28.66 -6.82 7.65
CA GLU A 380 -28.78 -6.83 6.20
C GLU A 380 -27.41 -6.95 5.49
N PRO A 381 -27.39 -7.44 4.23
CA PRO A 381 -26.16 -7.62 3.48
C PRO A 381 -25.61 -6.30 2.94
N VAL A 382 -24.30 -6.12 3.13
CA VAL A 382 -23.45 -5.09 2.53
C VAL A 382 -22.57 -5.76 1.50
N GLN A 383 -22.60 -5.28 0.26
CA GLN A 383 -21.71 -5.79 -0.78
C GLN A 383 -20.29 -5.34 -0.49
N LEU A 384 -19.43 -6.29 -0.12
CA LEU A 384 -18.05 -6.05 0.26
C LEU A 384 -17.12 -7.04 -0.42
N ARG A 385 -15.97 -6.57 -0.88
CA ARG A 385 -14.81 -7.40 -1.21
C ARG A 385 -13.58 -6.90 -0.47
N LEU A 386 -12.59 -7.77 -0.32
CA LEU A 386 -11.33 -7.44 0.33
C LEU A 386 -10.28 -7.19 -0.74
N ARG A 387 -9.51 -6.11 -0.59
CA ARG A 387 -8.34 -5.83 -1.40
C ARG A 387 -7.10 -5.91 -0.54
N ARG A 388 -6.11 -6.66 -1.00
CA ARG A 388 -4.80 -6.72 -0.34
C ARG A 388 -4.06 -5.40 -0.53
N ASN A 389 -3.33 -4.99 0.51
CA ASN A 389 -2.51 -3.79 0.48
C ASN A 389 -1.12 -4.07 1.06
N ASP A 390 -0.29 -4.74 0.27
CA ASP A 390 1.04 -5.20 0.69
C ASP A 390 1.93 -4.06 1.16
N ASN A 391 1.78 -2.87 0.57
CA ASN A 391 2.53 -1.68 0.95
C ASN A 391 2.15 -1.14 2.34
N PHE A 392 1.08 -1.64 2.96
CA PHE A 392 0.68 -1.24 4.30
C PHE A 392 0.58 -2.43 5.26
N HIS A 393 1.10 -3.60 4.90
CA HIS A 393 1.14 -4.74 5.82
C HIS A 393 2.13 -4.54 6.97
N GLY A 394 1.88 -5.25 8.07
CA GLY A 394 2.71 -5.24 9.25
C GLY A 394 4.13 -5.79 9.02
N VAL A 395 4.99 -5.59 10.01
CA VAL A 395 6.37 -6.09 10.04
C VAL A 395 6.52 -7.26 11.02
N ALA A 396 7.68 -7.94 10.97
CA ALA A 396 8.01 -8.99 11.93
C ALA A 396 7.98 -8.47 13.39
N ALA A 397 7.77 -9.38 14.34
CA ALA A 397 7.54 -9.03 15.75
C ALA A 397 8.74 -8.32 16.42
N ASP A 398 9.96 -8.66 16.00
CA ASP A 398 11.22 -8.10 16.45
C ASP A 398 11.54 -6.73 15.87
N VAL A 399 10.90 -6.37 14.74
CA VAL A 399 11.08 -5.05 14.11
C VAL A 399 10.28 -3.98 14.88
N PRO A 400 10.90 -2.87 15.30
CA PRO A 400 10.17 -1.77 15.94
C PRO A 400 9.16 -1.14 14.97
N LEU A 401 8.02 -0.68 15.48
CA LEU A 401 6.94 -0.15 14.65
C LEU A 401 6.45 1.20 15.19
N LEU A 402 6.56 2.24 14.36
CA LEU A 402 6.01 3.57 14.61
C LEU A 402 4.73 3.74 13.78
N LEU A 403 3.61 3.91 14.46
CA LEU A 403 2.29 4.14 13.88
C LEU A 403 1.92 5.61 14.06
N ILE A 404 1.60 6.32 12.99
CA ILE A 404 1.23 7.74 13.03
C ILE A 404 -0.10 7.93 12.32
N GLY A 405 -1.09 8.52 12.99
CA GLY A 405 -2.34 8.81 12.30
C GLY A 405 -3.24 9.81 13.01
N ASN A 406 -4.24 10.29 12.28
CA ASN A 406 -5.24 11.21 12.80
C ASN A 406 -6.67 10.81 12.43
N GLY A 407 -7.64 11.18 13.27
CA GLY A 407 -9.06 10.93 12.99
C GLY A 407 -9.34 9.45 12.74
N THR A 408 -9.99 9.15 11.61
CA THR A 408 -10.31 7.77 11.23
C THR A 408 -9.11 6.95 10.75
N GLY A 409 -7.95 7.58 10.55
CA GLY A 409 -6.71 6.88 10.18
C GLY A 409 -6.24 5.89 11.25
N ILE A 410 -6.75 6.00 12.49
CA ILE A 410 -6.52 4.99 13.51
C ILE A 410 -7.10 3.61 13.15
N ALA A 411 -8.02 3.52 12.17
CA ALA A 411 -8.56 2.25 11.69
C ALA A 411 -7.45 1.28 11.28
N GLY A 412 -6.70 1.59 10.22
CA GLY A 412 -5.61 0.74 9.75
C GLY A 412 -4.54 0.48 10.82
N LEU A 413 -4.23 1.50 11.63
CA LEU A 413 -3.24 1.39 12.72
C LEU A 413 -3.69 0.44 13.83
N ARG A 414 -4.98 0.41 14.17
CA ARG A 414 -5.53 -0.49 15.18
C ARG A 414 -5.40 -1.95 14.78
N ALA A 415 -5.60 -2.28 13.49
CA ALA A 415 -5.36 -3.63 13.00
C ALA A 415 -3.89 -4.06 13.22
N HIS A 416 -2.94 -3.15 13.03
CA HIS A 416 -1.53 -3.45 13.34
C HIS A 416 -1.32 -3.68 14.84
N LEU A 417 -1.94 -2.89 15.72
CA LEU A 417 -1.85 -3.11 17.17
C LEU A 417 -2.41 -4.49 17.58
N HIS A 418 -3.56 -4.86 17.01
CA HIS A 418 -4.15 -6.18 17.19
C HIS A 418 -3.23 -7.32 16.72
N GLN A 419 -2.52 -7.13 15.60
CA GLN A 419 -1.52 -8.10 15.12
C GLN A 419 -0.28 -8.16 16.03
N ARG A 420 0.19 -7.01 16.53
CA ARG A 420 1.36 -6.88 17.42
C ARG A 420 1.10 -7.52 18.78
N ALA A 421 -0.07 -7.29 19.38
CA ALA A 421 -0.47 -7.90 20.64
C ALA A 421 -0.39 -9.44 20.56
N ARG A 422 -0.89 -10.00 19.44
CA ARG A 422 -0.94 -11.45 19.20
C ARG A 422 0.42 -12.07 18.92
N SER A 423 1.33 -11.34 18.28
CA SER A 423 2.71 -11.81 18.07
C SER A 423 3.62 -11.61 19.29
N GLY A 424 3.08 -11.08 20.41
CA GLY A 424 3.83 -10.82 21.64
C GLY A 424 4.79 -9.63 21.52
N ALA A 425 4.60 -8.81 20.50
CA ALA A 425 5.55 -7.77 20.15
C ALA A 425 5.34 -6.50 20.97
N ARG A 426 6.44 -5.93 21.48
CA ARG A 426 6.39 -4.88 22.51
C ARG A 426 6.90 -3.51 22.05
N HIS A 427 7.78 -3.50 21.04
CA HIS A 427 8.42 -2.26 20.58
C HIS A 427 7.53 -1.50 19.57
N THR A 428 6.39 -0.98 20.06
CA THR A 428 5.39 -0.28 19.25
C THR A 428 5.13 1.11 19.81
N TRP A 429 5.23 2.14 18.97
CA TRP A 429 4.90 3.53 19.29
C TRP A 429 3.70 3.97 18.46
N LEU A 430 2.63 4.39 19.11
CA LEU A 430 1.50 5.07 18.45
C LEU A 430 1.56 6.58 18.72
N LEU A 431 1.51 7.38 17.66
CA LEU A 431 1.26 8.81 17.70
C LEU A 431 -0.11 9.09 17.04
N PHE A 432 -1.08 9.50 17.86
CA PHE A 432 -2.46 9.70 17.41
C PHE A 432 -2.94 11.14 17.60
N GLY A 433 -3.70 11.67 16.65
CA GLY A 433 -4.27 13.01 16.72
C GLY A 433 -5.77 13.09 16.46
N GLU A 434 -6.49 13.89 17.23
CA GLU A 434 -7.87 14.26 16.92
C GLU A 434 -8.26 15.67 17.40
N ARG A 435 -9.56 16.00 17.41
CA ARG A 435 -10.06 17.28 17.87
C ARG A 435 -10.04 17.36 19.38
N THR A 436 -10.80 16.52 20.06
CA THR A 436 -10.93 16.59 21.53
C THR A 436 -10.61 15.27 22.20
N ALA A 437 -9.94 15.30 23.36
CA ALA A 437 -9.74 14.08 24.13
C ALA A 437 -11.09 13.50 24.53
N ALA A 438 -11.97 14.34 25.06
CA ALA A 438 -13.25 13.95 25.65
C ALA A 438 -14.13 13.14 24.69
N HIS A 439 -14.24 13.54 23.42
CA HIS A 439 -15.15 12.92 22.47
C HIS A 439 -14.44 12.12 21.37
N ASP A 440 -13.21 12.47 21.00
CA ASP A 440 -12.57 11.96 19.79
C ASP A 440 -11.37 11.04 20.06
N PHE A 441 -11.08 10.71 21.32
CA PHE A 441 -10.07 9.71 21.66
C PHE A 441 -10.61 8.29 21.41
N HIS A 442 -10.73 7.93 20.14
CA HIS A 442 -11.22 6.63 19.69
C HIS A 442 -10.40 5.48 20.31
N PHE A 443 -11.10 4.44 20.79
CA PHE A 443 -10.52 3.25 21.42
C PHE A 443 -9.61 3.55 22.63
N ARG A 444 -9.85 4.65 23.37
CA ARG A 444 -9.03 5.09 24.51
C ARG A 444 -8.71 3.95 25.49
N GLU A 445 -9.72 3.23 25.94
CA GLU A 445 -9.56 2.19 26.98
C GLU A 445 -8.66 1.06 26.48
N GLU A 446 -8.88 0.60 25.26
CA GLU A 446 -8.07 -0.42 24.59
C GLU A 446 -6.60 0.01 24.45
N LEU A 447 -6.36 1.24 23.94
CA LEU A 447 -5.00 1.77 23.78
C LEU A 447 -4.28 1.94 25.11
N ARG A 448 -4.98 2.37 26.16
CA ARG A 448 -4.41 2.49 27.52
C ARG A 448 -4.11 1.11 28.13
N ALA A 449 -4.94 0.11 27.88
CA ALA A 449 -4.68 -1.26 28.30
C ALA A 449 -3.42 -1.83 27.60
N MET A 450 -3.30 -1.66 26.28
CA MET A 450 -2.10 -2.05 25.52
C MET A 450 -0.84 -1.30 25.97
N GLN A 451 -0.98 -0.04 26.42
CA GLN A 451 0.14 0.69 27.00
C GLN A 451 0.55 0.11 28.36
N ALA A 452 -0.43 -0.24 29.20
CA ALA A 452 -0.19 -0.81 30.51
C ALA A 452 0.42 -2.22 30.45
N ASP A 453 0.02 -3.04 29.48
CA ASP A 453 0.56 -4.41 29.31
C ASP A 453 1.90 -4.45 28.55
N GLY A 454 2.34 -3.33 27.98
CA GLY A 454 3.60 -3.18 27.26
C GLY A 454 3.55 -3.50 25.76
N THR A 455 2.40 -3.85 25.18
CA THR A 455 2.22 -4.00 23.73
C THR A 455 2.49 -2.68 22.99
N LEU A 456 1.99 -1.58 23.57
CA LEU A 456 2.35 -0.21 23.21
C LEU A 456 3.44 0.28 24.17
N ALA A 457 4.71 0.16 23.77
CA ALA A 457 5.83 0.75 24.49
C ALA A 457 5.64 2.27 24.67
N ARG A 458 4.99 2.93 23.71
CA ARG A 458 4.78 4.38 23.73
C ARG A 458 3.46 4.78 23.09
N LEU A 459 2.74 5.67 23.74
CA LEU A 459 1.51 6.28 23.24
C LEU A 459 1.59 7.80 23.41
N ASP A 460 1.63 8.51 22.29
CA ASP A 460 1.54 9.97 22.23
C ASP A 460 0.22 10.38 21.59
N THR A 461 -0.47 11.33 22.21
CA THR A 461 -1.75 11.84 21.71
C THR A 461 -1.75 13.35 21.60
N VAL A 462 -2.41 13.88 20.57
CA VAL A 462 -2.56 15.32 20.34
C VAL A 462 -4.03 15.65 20.08
N PHE A 463 -4.58 16.61 20.82
CA PHE A 463 -5.96 17.06 20.66
C PHE A 463 -5.98 18.53 20.28
N SER A 464 -6.32 18.80 19.02
CA SER A 464 -6.22 20.13 18.42
C SER A 464 -7.21 21.15 18.98
N ARG A 465 -8.23 20.72 19.74
CA ARG A 465 -9.34 21.57 20.22
C ARG A 465 -9.53 21.57 21.75
N ASP A 466 -8.64 20.93 22.52
CA ASP A 466 -8.71 20.90 24.00
C ASP A 466 -8.14 22.16 24.68
N GLY A 467 -8.12 23.29 23.97
CA GLY A 467 -7.58 24.57 24.45
C GLY A 467 -6.05 24.69 24.32
N GLY A 468 -5.56 25.92 24.43
CA GLY A 468 -4.13 26.23 24.22
C GLY A 468 -3.75 26.39 22.75
N THR A 469 -2.45 26.27 22.45
CA THR A 469 -1.92 26.37 21.08
C THR A 469 -2.38 25.19 20.24
N LEU A 470 -2.93 25.45 19.05
CA LEU A 470 -3.24 24.42 18.06
C LEU A 470 -2.00 23.55 17.80
N ARG A 471 -2.13 22.25 18.03
CA ARG A 471 -1.09 21.26 17.79
C ARG A 471 -1.67 20.09 17.03
N TYR A 472 -0.86 19.52 16.15
CA TYR A 472 -1.16 18.35 15.34
C TYR A 472 -0.10 17.27 15.54
N VAL A 473 -0.28 16.12 14.89
CA VAL A 473 0.64 14.99 15.01
C VAL A 473 2.05 15.34 14.55
N GLN A 474 2.21 16.13 13.48
CA GLN A 474 3.52 16.57 13.00
C GLN A 474 4.26 17.45 14.03
N ASP A 475 3.54 18.28 14.79
CA ASP A 475 4.16 19.15 15.80
C ASP A 475 4.68 18.32 16.97
N ARG A 476 3.90 17.30 17.38
CA ARG A 476 4.33 16.35 18.40
C ARG A 476 5.48 15.48 17.91
N LEU A 477 5.44 15.02 16.66
CA LEU A 477 6.52 14.25 16.07
C LEU A 477 7.83 15.05 16.03
N LEU A 478 7.76 16.32 15.64
CA LEU A 478 8.92 17.22 15.61
C LEU A 478 9.46 17.49 17.01
N ALA A 479 8.58 17.70 18.00
CA ALA A 479 8.98 17.83 19.40
C ALA A 479 9.70 16.57 19.92
N GLU A 480 9.41 15.41 19.32
CA GLU A 480 10.00 14.11 19.65
C GLU A 480 11.08 13.68 18.64
N ALA A 481 11.71 14.63 17.94
CA ALA A 481 12.69 14.35 16.89
C ALA A 481 13.85 13.46 17.36
N ALA A 482 14.31 13.59 18.61
CA ALA A 482 15.36 12.74 19.16
C ALA A 482 14.90 11.27 19.30
N ALA A 483 13.68 11.06 19.78
CA ALA A 483 13.09 9.72 19.85
C ALA A 483 12.84 9.15 18.45
N LEU A 484 12.35 9.97 17.51
CA LEU A 484 12.19 9.56 16.12
C LEU A 484 13.51 9.04 15.52
N ARG A 485 14.62 9.76 15.68
CA ARG A 485 15.95 9.31 15.24
C ARG A 485 16.33 7.97 15.86
N GLN A 486 16.21 7.86 17.18
CA GLN A 486 16.55 6.64 17.90
C GLN A 486 15.77 5.42 17.37
N TRP A 487 14.45 5.56 17.19
CA TRP A 487 13.62 4.47 16.68
C TRP A 487 14.03 4.06 15.27
N ILE A 488 14.38 5.02 14.41
CA ILE A 488 14.87 4.73 13.06
C ILE A 488 16.23 4.03 13.09
N ASP A 489 17.13 4.45 13.96
CA ASP A 489 18.44 3.82 14.16
C ASP A 489 18.29 2.38 14.69
N ASP A 490 17.27 2.13 15.52
CA ASP A 490 16.90 0.80 16.02
C ASP A 490 16.21 -0.09 14.96
N GLY A 491 16.02 0.39 13.74
CA GLY A 491 15.43 -0.40 12.66
C GLY A 491 13.91 -0.23 12.49
N ALA A 492 13.28 0.78 13.10
CA ALA A 492 11.83 0.96 13.03
C ALA A 492 11.28 1.09 11.61
N THR A 493 10.10 0.53 11.39
CA THR A 493 9.23 0.86 10.24
C THR A 493 8.18 1.87 10.66
N ILE A 494 7.92 2.86 9.80
CA ILE A 494 6.95 3.93 10.01
C ILE A 494 5.74 3.69 9.11
N LEU A 495 4.57 3.58 9.72
CA LEU A 495 3.28 3.50 9.01
C LEU A 495 2.47 4.77 9.30
N VAL A 496 2.05 5.48 8.25
CA VAL A 496 1.22 6.68 8.35
C VAL A 496 -0.16 6.42 7.76
N CYS A 497 -1.22 6.68 8.53
CA CYS A 497 -2.60 6.55 8.06
C CYS A 497 -3.46 7.74 8.45
N GLY A 498 -4.28 8.23 7.51
CA GLY A 498 -5.20 9.35 7.72
C GLY A 498 -5.24 10.31 6.54
N SER A 499 -5.36 11.60 6.83
CA SER A 499 -5.63 12.62 5.80
C SER A 499 -4.49 12.76 4.79
N LEU A 500 -4.78 12.46 3.52
CA LEU A 500 -3.90 12.72 2.37
C LEU A 500 -3.64 14.22 2.24
N GLN A 501 -4.68 15.03 2.43
CA GLN A 501 -4.57 16.48 2.43
C GLN A 501 -4.21 16.97 3.84
N GLY A 502 -3.01 17.49 4.02
CA GLY A 502 -2.56 18.10 5.28
C GLY A 502 -1.69 17.18 6.15
N MET A 503 -2.25 16.13 6.77
CA MET A 503 -1.53 15.34 7.79
C MET A 503 -0.33 14.60 7.20
N ALA A 504 -0.55 13.79 6.15
CA ALA A 504 0.52 12.98 5.59
C ALA A 504 1.68 13.81 5.00
N PRO A 505 1.44 14.89 4.22
CA PRO A 505 2.51 15.78 3.76
C PRO A 505 3.25 16.46 4.91
N ALA A 506 2.55 16.85 5.99
CA ALA A 506 3.19 17.50 7.13
C ALA A 506 4.06 16.53 7.94
N VAL A 507 3.64 15.27 8.09
CA VAL A 507 4.48 14.21 8.68
C VAL A 507 5.68 13.91 7.80
N ASP A 508 5.49 13.81 6.48
CA ASP A 508 6.58 13.61 5.50
C ASP A 508 7.63 14.74 5.59
N ALA A 509 7.19 15.99 5.72
CA ALA A 509 8.06 17.14 5.90
C ALA A 509 8.86 17.08 7.21
N VAL A 510 8.26 16.64 8.31
CA VAL A 510 8.96 16.45 9.59
C VAL A 510 10.00 15.33 9.50
N ILE A 511 9.65 14.21 8.86
CA ILE A 511 10.60 13.10 8.66
C ILE A 511 11.79 13.58 7.81
N GLU A 512 11.56 14.34 6.75
CA GLU A 512 12.63 14.94 5.94
C GLU A 512 13.44 15.98 6.72
N GLN A 513 12.79 16.82 7.53
CA GLN A 513 13.48 17.81 8.36
C GLN A 513 14.39 17.14 9.40
N VAL A 514 13.94 16.02 9.98
CA VAL A 514 14.71 15.28 10.97
C VAL A 514 15.83 14.50 10.29
N LEU A 515 15.56 13.70 9.26
CA LEU A 515 16.53 12.78 8.68
C LEU A 515 17.34 13.33 7.49
N GLY A 516 16.93 14.46 6.93
CA GLY A 516 17.36 14.91 5.62
C GLY A 516 16.71 14.12 4.48
N VAL A 517 16.80 14.67 3.27
CA VAL A 517 16.27 14.07 2.04
C VAL A 517 16.79 12.64 1.84
N ALA A 518 18.11 12.45 1.95
CA ALA A 518 18.74 11.15 1.76
C ALA A 518 18.30 10.11 2.79
N GLY A 519 18.08 10.51 4.04
CA GLY A 519 17.61 9.61 5.09
C GLY A 519 16.16 9.16 4.85
N LYS A 520 15.29 10.09 4.43
CA LYS A 520 13.91 9.76 4.04
C LYS A 520 13.87 8.84 2.81
N GLU A 521 14.64 9.15 1.77
CA GLU A 521 14.72 8.31 0.57
C GLU A 521 15.23 6.90 0.89
N ALA A 522 16.21 6.77 1.80
CA ALA A 522 16.68 5.46 2.27
C ALA A 522 15.56 4.66 2.96
N LEU A 523 14.69 5.31 3.75
CA LEU A 523 13.54 4.64 4.37
C LEU A 523 12.51 4.18 3.32
N LEU A 524 12.22 5.01 2.32
CA LEU A 524 11.30 4.66 1.23
C LEU A 524 11.82 3.47 0.42
N LEU A 525 13.09 3.49 0.01
CA LEU A 525 13.74 2.41 -0.74
C LEU A 525 13.83 1.11 0.07
N ALA A 526 14.03 1.21 1.38
CA ALA A 526 14.02 0.04 2.27
C ALA A 526 12.59 -0.47 2.59
N GLY A 527 11.54 0.20 2.09
CA GLY A 527 10.16 -0.12 2.45
C GLY A 527 9.90 0.03 3.96
N ARG A 528 10.60 0.95 4.63
CA ARG A 528 10.47 1.25 6.07
C ARG A 528 9.70 2.53 6.36
N TYR A 529 9.25 3.23 5.33
CA TYR A 529 8.29 4.33 5.43
C TYR A 529 7.14 4.07 4.46
N ARG A 530 5.94 3.86 5.00
CA ARG A 530 4.75 3.41 4.26
C ARG A 530 3.53 4.24 4.63
N ARG A 531 2.61 4.42 3.67
CA ARG A 531 1.45 5.31 3.83
C ARG A 531 0.17 4.70 3.26
N ASP A 532 -0.90 4.79 4.03
CA ASP A 532 -2.29 4.49 3.63
C ASP A 532 -3.15 5.73 3.92
N VAL A 533 -3.29 6.59 2.93
CA VAL A 533 -3.78 7.97 3.10
C VAL A 533 -4.90 8.26 2.11
N TYR A 534 -5.89 9.03 2.56
CA TYR A 534 -7.13 9.30 1.81
C TYR A 534 -7.69 10.70 2.06
#